data_AF-A0AAU1M9D8-F1
#
_entry.id   AF-A0AAU1M9D8-F1
#
_cell.length_a   1.000
_cell.length_b   1.000
_cell.length_c   1.000
_cell.angle_alpha   90.00
_cell.angle_beta   90.00
_cell.angle_gamma   90.00
#
_symmetry.space_group_name_H-M   'P 1'
#
loop_
_entity.id
_entity.type
_entity.pdbx_description
1 polymer ?
#
loop_
_entity_poly.entity_id
_entity_poly.type
_entity_poly.pdbx_seq_one_letter_code
_entity_poly.pdbx_strand_id
1 'polypeptide(L)'
;MSGVLFHELSSDCAVGPPEFWRLPSGVDVMLAEWSKAGPVAYVESEYFGGVGEENSAVWRDGCLALGPLHLLEGEPVAAQGSPVAQALRELGIRAAGSSDEFAAVGLDRHRASEDWIC
;
A
#
# COMPACT_ATOMS: atom_id res chain seq x y z
N MET A 1 -24.25 39.76 14.61
CA MET A 1 -24.52 38.32 14.78
C MET A 1 -24.87 37.75 13.42
N SER A 2 -23.93 37.07 12.78
CA SER A 2 -24.21 36.22 11.62
C SER A 2 -23.37 34.97 11.83
N GLY A 3 -24.05 33.88 12.20
CA GLY A 3 -23.43 32.59 12.45
C GLY A 3 -22.89 32.05 11.13
N VAL A 4 -21.58 31.82 11.09
CA VAL A 4 -20.96 31.11 9.97
C VAL A 4 -21.20 29.63 10.23
N LEU A 5 -22.05 29.05 9.39
CA LEU A 5 -22.31 27.63 9.26
C LEU A 5 -20.98 26.95 8.91
N PHE A 6 -20.35 26.26 9.86
CA PHE A 6 -19.26 25.35 9.55
C PHE A 6 -19.89 24.14 8.86
N HIS A 7 -19.67 24.05 7.56
CA HIS A 7 -19.97 22.86 6.78
C HIS A 7 -19.02 21.75 7.24
N GLU A 8 -19.51 20.85 8.09
CA GLU A 8 -18.86 19.57 8.36
C GLU A 8 -18.75 18.80 7.04
N LEU A 9 -17.60 18.91 6.38
CA LEU A 9 -17.20 17.97 5.36
C LEU A 9 -16.86 16.68 6.08
N SER A 10 -17.63 15.62 5.82
CA SER A 10 -17.29 14.24 6.18
C SER A 10 -15.82 14.00 5.85
N SER A 11 -15.03 13.73 6.88
CA SER A 11 -13.67 13.22 6.75
C SER A 11 -13.66 11.82 7.34
N ASP A 12 -14.45 10.92 6.75
CA ASP A 12 -14.45 9.47 7.06
C ASP A 12 -13.24 8.74 6.43
N CYS A 13 -12.15 9.45 6.17
CA CYS A 13 -10.90 8.83 5.77
C CYS A 13 -10.16 8.42 7.03
N ALA A 14 -10.05 7.11 7.26
CA ALA A 14 -9.35 6.57 8.42
C ALA A 14 -7.90 7.09 8.44
N VAL A 15 -7.59 7.96 9.40
CA VAL A 15 -6.23 8.37 9.74
C VAL A 15 -5.86 7.60 11.00
N GLY A 16 -5.45 6.34 10.83
CA GLY A 16 -4.82 5.55 11.88
C GLY A 16 -3.51 5.00 11.32
N PRO A 17 -2.41 4.97 12.09
CA PRO A 17 -1.14 4.52 11.58
C PRO A 17 -1.28 3.06 11.16
N PRO A 18 -1.00 2.72 9.90
CA PRO A 18 -0.89 1.33 9.52
C PRO A 18 0.29 0.69 10.28
N GLU A 19 0.09 -0.49 10.88
CA GLU A 19 1.14 -1.21 11.63
C GLU A 19 2.20 -1.77 10.67
N PHE A 20 2.98 -0.87 10.09
CA PHE A 20 4.13 -1.18 9.25
C PHE A 20 5.39 -1.28 10.10
N TRP A 21 6.31 -2.18 9.73
CA TRP A 21 7.54 -2.36 10.48
C TRP A 21 8.62 -1.32 10.15
N ARG A 22 8.54 -0.66 8.99
CA ARG A 22 9.54 0.33 8.52
C ARG A 22 8.94 1.70 8.25
N LEU A 23 7.60 1.86 8.21
CA LEU A 23 7.00 3.18 7.96
C LEU A 23 7.21 4.10 9.17
N PRO A 24 8.01 5.18 9.06
CA PRO A 24 8.13 6.16 10.12
C PRO A 24 6.83 6.94 10.30
N SER A 25 6.56 7.40 11.52
CA SER A 25 5.40 8.25 11.79
C SER A 25 5.41 9.52 10.94
N GLY A 26 4.24 9.92 10.42
CA GLY A 26 4.08 11.11 9.58
C GLY A 26 4.38 10.90 8.10
N VAL A 27 4.97 9.76 7.69
CA VAL A 27 5.10 9.43 6.27
C VAL A 27 3.73 9.14 5.64
N ASP A 28 2.79 8.58 6.41
CA ASP A 28 1.40 8.39 6.02
C ASP A 28 0.72 9.68 5.54
N VAL A 29 1.00 10.81 6.20
CA VAL A 29 0.49 12.14 5.78
C VAL A 29 1.08 12.54 4.42
N MET A 30 2.37 12.27 4.21
CA MET A 30 3.03 12.57 2.95
C MET A 30 2.50 11.69 1.81
N LEU A 31 2.28 10.40 2.07
CA LEU A 31 1.67 9.46 1.12
C LEU A 31 0.24 9.88 0.76
N ALA A 32 -0.55 10.31 1.75
CA ALA A 32 -1.87 10.87 1.52
C ALA A 32 -1.81 12.12 0.63
N GLU A 33 -0.93 13.08 0.92
CA GLU A 33 -0.77 14.28 0.10
C GLU A 33 -0.34 13.95 -1.34
N TRP A 34 0.63 13.06 -1.53
CA TRP A 34 1.04 12.61 -2.86
C TRP A 34 -0.09 11.90 -3.61
N SER A 35 -0.95 11.20 -2.88
CA SER A 35 -2.06 10.45 -3.49
C SER A 35 -3.11 11.33 -4.18
N LYS A 36 -3.10 12.64 -3.94
CA LYS A 36 -3.94 13.62 -4.65
C LYS A 36 -3.58 13.76 -6.13
N ALA A 37 -2.36 13.38 -6.52
CA ALA A 37 -1.90 13.39 -7.91
C ALA A 37 -2.15 12.05 -8.64
N GLY A 38 -2.49 10.99 -7.90
CA GLY A 38 -2.66 9.63 -8.40
C GLY A 38 -2.46 8.63 -7.26
N PRO A 39 -2.97 7.39 -7.34
CA PRO A 39 -2.90 6.45 -6.24
C PRO A 39 -1.44 6.11 -5.87
N VAL A 40 -1.18 6.01 -4.57
CA VAL A 40 0.14 5.69 -4.01
C VAL A 40 0.01 4.46 -3.13
N ALA A 41 0.82 3.44 -3.38
CA ALA A 41 0.93 2.28 -2.49
C ALA A 41 2.22 2.35 -1.69
N TYR A 42 2.15 1.99 -0.42
CA TYR A 42 3.31 1.63 0.39
C TYR A 42 3.25 0.13 0.64
N VAL A 43 4.38 -0.53 0.42
CA VAL A 43 4.51 -1.99 0.46
C VAL A 43 5.78 -2.35 1.19
N GLU A 44 5.66 -3.30 2.10
CA GLU A 44 6.77 -3.97 2.75
C GLU A 44 6.64 -5.45 2.47
N SER A 45 7.74 -6.07 2.05
CA SER A 45 7.76 -7.48 1.67
C SER A 45 9.12 -8.05 2.05
N GLU A 46 9.12 -9.09 2.88
CA GLU A 46 10.32 -9.78 3.31
C GLU A 46 10.11 -11.28 3.07
N TYR A 47 10.88 -11.88 2.16
CA TYR A 47 10.75 -13.30 1.81
C TYR A 47 12.10 -14.00 1.89
N PHE A 48 12.13 -15.16 2.54
CA PHE A 48 13.26 -16.07 2.57
C PHE A 48 12.81 -17.50 2.24
N GLY A 49 13.40 -18.10 1.19
CA GLY A 49 13.06 -19.49 0.81
C GLY A 49 11.62 -19.70 0.33
N GLY A 50 10.93 -18.65 -0.10
CA GLY A 50 9.52 -18.71 -0.53
C GLY A 50 8.50 -18.56 0.61
N VAL A 51 8.98 -18.34 1.83
CA VAL A 51 8.17 -18.02 3.00
C VAL A 51 8.48 -16.58 3.40
N GLY A 52 7.48 -15.82 3.82
CA GLY A 52 7.67 -14.41 4.10
C GLY A 52 6.43 -13.73 4.60
N GLU A 53 6.60 -12.42 4.82
CA GLU A 53 5.59 -11.52 5.35
C GLU A 53 5.40 -10.35 4.40
N GLU A 54 4.17 -9.84 4.34
CA GLU A 54 3.83 -8.66 3.55
C GLU A 54 2.95 -7.71 4.35
N ASN A 55 3.25 -6.41 4.23
CA ASN A 55 2.34 -5.35 4.64
C ASN A 55 2.08 -4.44 3.44
N SER A 56 0.84 -3.97 3.29
CA SER A 56 0.54 -2.98 2.25
C SER A 56 -0.59 -2.04 2.62
N ALA A 57 -0.55 -0.83 2.07
CA ALA A 57 -1.64 0.14 2.12
C ALA A 57 -1.63 0.99 0.85
N VAL A 58 -2.80 1.47 0.45
CA VAL A 58 -2.97 2.33 -0.72
C VAL A 58 -3.73 3.58 -0.34
N TRP A 59 -3.21 4.72 -0.75
CA TRP A 59 -3.87 6.01 -0.66
C TRP A 59 -4.35 6.45 -2.04
N ARG A 60 -5.51 7.10 -2.06
CA ARG A 60 -6.13 7.70 -3.25
C ARG A 60 -6.82 8.99 -2.84
N ASP A 61 -6.60 10.06 -3.59
CA ASP A 61 -7.28 11.35 -3.41
C ASP A 61 -7.15 11.94 -1.99
N GLY A 62 -6.03 11.68 -1.31
CA GLY A 62 -5.79 12.14 0.06
C GLY A 62 -6.22 11.17 1.16
N CYS A 63 -6.78 10.01 0.82
CA CYS A 63 -7.41 9.10 1.77
C CYS A 63 -6.87 7.68 1.66
N LEU A 64 -6.84 6.96 2.78
CA LEU A 64 -6.55 5.53 2.82
C LEU A 64 -7.68 4.76 2.11
N ALA A 65 -7.38 4.17 0.96
CA ALA A 65 -8.32 3.48 0.08
C ALA A 65 -8.29 1.96 0.25
N LEU A 66 -7.13 1.40 0.60
CA LEU A 66 -6.95 -0.02 0.93
C LEU A 66 -5.97 -0.17 2.09
N GLY A 67 -6.30 -1.08 3.01
CA GLY A 67 -5.42 -1.50 4.08
C GLY A 67 -5.52 -0.69 5.38
N PRO A 68 -4.54 -0.86 6.29
CA PRO A 68 -3.40 -1.77 6.13
C PRO A 68 -3.84 -3.24 5.99
N LEU A 69 -3.19 -3.93 5.06
CA LEU A 69 -3.29 -5.38 4.90
C LEU A 69 -1.99 -6.01 5.39
N HIS A 70 -2.12 -7.12 6.09
CA HIS A 70 -1.01 -7.88 6.66
C HIS A 70 -1.10 -9.33 6.22
N LEU A 71 0.05 -9.95 6.02
CA LEU A 71 0.23 -11.38 5.87
C LEU A 71 1.47 -11.77 6.68
N LEU A 72 1.28 -12.50 7.77
CA LEU A 72 2.38 -12.98 8.60
C LEU A 72 2.94 -14.31 8.09
N GLU A 73 4.15 -14.66 8.54
CA GLU A 73 4.80 -15.89 8.13
C GLU A 73 3.96 -17.11 8.54
N GLY A 74 3.65 -17.95 7.56
CA GLY A 74 2.86 -19.17 7.75
C GLY A 74 1.35 -18.98 7.71
N GLU A 75 0.85 -17.74 7.55
CA GLU A 75 -0.56 -17.50 7.30
C GLU A 75 -0.96 -17.85 5.86
N PRO A 76 -2.18 -18.36 5.64
CA PRO A 76 -2.67 -18.61 4.30
C PRO A 76 -2.95 -17.30 3.57
N VAL A 77 -2.52 -17.22 2.30
CA VAL A 77 -2.86 -16.09 1.43
C VAL A 77 -4.38 -16.03 1.21
N ALA A 78 -4.96 -14.85 1.37
CA ALA A 78 -6.39 -14.62 1.15
C ALA A 78 -6.79 -14.93 -0.31
N ALA A 79 -8.08 -15.23 -0.53
CA ALA A 79 -8.60 -15.52 -1.88
C ALA A 79 -8.42 -14.34 -2.85
N GLN A 80 -8.35 -13.12 -2.32
CA GLN A 80 -8.11 -11.88 -3.06
C GLN A 80 -6.63 -11.69 -3.44
N GLY A 81 -5.72 -12.57 -2.98
CA GLY A 81 -4.28 -12.49 -3.21
C GLY A 81 -3.50 -11.94 -2.02
N SER A 82 -2.18 -11.89 -2.16
CA SER A 82 -1.31 -11.32 -1.13
C SER A 82 -1.53 -9.80 -0.97
N PRO A 83 -1.19 -9.20 0.19
CA PRO A 83 -1.26 -7.75 0.38
C PRO A 83 -0.65 -6.95 -0.79
N VAL A 84 0.57 -7.30 -1.22
CA VAL A 84 1.26 -6.63 -2.33
C VAL A 84 0.46 -6.75 -3.63
N ALA A 85 -0.03 -7.95 -3.97
CA ALA A 85 -0.82 -8.15 -5.19
C ALA A 85 -2.12 -7.33 -5.19
N GLN A 86 -2.80 -7.24 -4.04
CA GLN A 86 -3.99 -6.40 -3.89
C GLN A 86 -3.66 -4.91 -4.07
N ALA A 87 -2.58 -4.43 -3.47
CA ALA A 87 -2.13 -3.04 -3.62
C ALA A 87 -1.78 -2.68 -5.07
N LEU A 88 -1.08 -3.56 -5.79
CA LEU A 88 -0.73 -3.33 -7.20
C LEU A 88 -1.98 -3.23 -8.09
N ARG A 89 -3.01 -4.04 -7.83
CA ARG A 89 -4.30 -3.95 -8.54
C ARG A 89 -5.00 -2.61 -8.31
N GLU A 90 -4.93 -2.06 -7.10
CA GLU A 90 -5.45 -0.72 -6.80
C GLU A 90 -4.70 0.38 -7.56
N LEU A 91 -3.42 0.18 -7.87
CA LEU A 91 -2.66 1.06 -8.77
C LEU A 91 -3.03 0.87 -10.26
N GLY A 92 -3.92 -0.07 -10.58
CA GLY A 92 -4.34 -0.39 -11.95
C GLY A 92 -3.45 -1.43 -12.65
N ILE A 93 -2.51 -2.04 -11.93
CA ILE A 93 -1.62 -3.08 -12.47
C ILE A 93 -2.39 -4.40 -12.55
N ARG A 94 -2.13 -5.15 -13.62
CA ARG A 94 -2.71 -6.48 -13.81
C ARG A 94 -1.59 -7.46 -14.17
N ALA A 95 -1.75 -8.71 -13.72
CA ALA A 95 -0.95 -9.83 -14.19
C ALA A 95 -0.98 -9.92 -15.73
N ALA A 96 0.13 -10.34 -16.32
CA ALA A 96 0.31 -10.41 -17.77
C ALA A 96 0.93 -11.75 -18.18
N GLY A 97 0.15 -12.58 -18.89
CA GLY A 97 0.61 -13.92 -19.28
C GLY A 97 0.88 -14.79 -18.06
N SER A 98 2.12 -15.25 -17.91
CA SER A 98 2.58 -16.03 -16.75
C SER A 98 3.15 -15.18 -15.60
N SER A 99 3.27 -13.87 -15.77
CA SER A 99 3.78 -12.95 -14.75
C SER A 99 2.63 -12.45 -13.87
N ASP A 100 2.81 -12.52 -12.56
CA ASP A 100 1.92 -11.86 -11.59
C ASP A 100 2.08 -10.32 -11.64
N GLU A 101 1.30 -9.59 -10.85
CA GLU A 101 1.37 -8.14 -10.81
C GLU A 101 2.75 -7.61 -10.44
N PHE A 102 3.49 -8.30 -9.57
CA PHE A 102 4.81 -7.87 -9.08
C PHE A 102 5.86 -7.97 -10.18
N ALA A 103 5.92 -9.11 -10.86
CA ALA A 103 6.79 -9.32 -12.01
C ALA A 103 6.37 -8.47 -13.22
N ALA A 104 5.08 -8.21 -13.41
CA ALA A 104 4.59 -7.39 -14.53
C ALA A 104 5.13 -5.95 -14.49
N VAL A 105 5.42 -5.41 -13.30
CA VAL A 105 6.07 -4.09 -13.15
C VAL A 105 7.58 -4.17 -12.89
N GLY A 106 8.17 -5.36 -13.00
CA GLY A 106 9.61 -5.57 -12.88
C GLY A 106 10.15 -5.45 -11.45
N LEU A 107 9.30 -5.52 -10.43
CA LEU A 107 9.73 -5.46 -9.03
C LEU A 107 10.52 -6.71 -8.61
N ASP A 108 10.46 -7.78 -9.41
CA ASP A 108 11.24 -9.02 -9.26
C ASP A 108 12.71 -8.87 -9.71
N ARG A 109 13.10 -7.74 -10.29
CA ARG A 109 14.46 -7.48 -10.79
C ARG A 109 15.53 -7.54 -9.70
N HIS A 110 15.20 -7.08 -8.50
CA HIS A 110 16.12 -7.04 -7.36
C HIS A 110 15.44 -7.59 -6.11
N ARG A 111 16.18 -8.40 -5.34
CA ARG A 111 15.68 -9.05 -4.11
C ARG A 111 15.91 -8.19 -2.88
N ALA A 112 16.95 -7.37 -2.89
CA ALA A 112 17.26 -6.43 -1.82
C ALA A 112 16.82 -5.01 -2.24
N SER A 113 16.29 -4.24 -1.29
CA SER A 113 15.86 -2.86 -1.55
C SER A 113 17.06 -1.96 -1.91
N GLU A 114 18.21 -2.25 -1.31
CA GLU A 114 19.47 -1.54 -1.52
C GLU A 114 19.97 -1.62 -2.96
N ASP A 115 19.65 -2.70 -3.68
CA ASP A 115 20.06 -2.91 -5.06
C ASP A 115 19.31 -1.99 -6.07
N TRP A 116 18.28 -1.27 -5.62
CA TRP A 116 17.54 -0.30 -6.45
C TRP A 116 18.13 1.11 -6.43
N ILE A 117 19.00 1.43 -5.48
CA ILE A 117 19.48 2.80 -5.20
C ILE A 117 20.79 3.12 -5.96
N CYS A 118 21.08 2.40 -7.06
CA CYS A 118 22.31 2.57 -7.85
C CYS A 118 22.45 3.95 -8.49
#